data_AF-A0A7Z6Y1F8-F1
#
_entry.id   AF-A0A7Z6Y1F8-F1
#
_cell.length_a   1.000
_cell.length_b   1.000
_cell.length_c   1.000
_cell.angle_alpha   90.00
_cell.angle_beta   90.00
_cell.angle_gamma   90.00
#
_symmetry.space_group_name_H-M   'P 1'
#
loop_
_entity.id
_entity.type
_entity.pdbx_description
1 polymer ?
#
loop_
_entity_poly.entity_id
_entity_poly.type
_entity_poly.pdbx_seq_one_letter_code
_entity_poly.pdbx_strand_id
1 'polypeptide(L)'
;MQKTLILDRLAQLNLKNRFALRLKEEMAKLIEVDAFMPMRKGSIDLTWLAARIGATRQIFYARRGNPEVHILLAMLNEFLESSIATLPGGAPLNIENSRLQTELTLIKQENSTLKQQLRSARHVLNMIHAGGIVLSDRP
;
A
#
# COMPACT_ATOMS: atom_id res chain seq x y z
N MET A 1 16.27 17.36 7.59
CA MET A 1 17.32 16.90 8.53
C MET A 1 17.13 15.45 8.98
N GLN A 2 15.93 15.03 9.43
CA GLN A 2 15.70 13.63 9.87
C GLN A 2 15.98 12.56 8.79
N LYS A 3 15.59 12.83 7.53
CA LYS A 3 15.88 11.95 6.38
C LYS A 3 17.37 11.66 6.21
N THR A 4 18.21 12.68 6.26
CA THR A 4 19.67 12.53 6.13
C THR A 4 20.23 11.70 7.30
N LEU A 5 19.75 11.96 8.52
CA LEU A 5 20.21 11.27 9.72
C LEU A 5 19.88 9.77 9.71
N ILE A 6 18.70 9.37 9.23
CA ILE A 6 18.39 7.93 9.12
C ILE A 6 19.21 7.26 8.02
N LEU A 7 19.44 7.93 6.89
CA LEU A 7 20.26 7.36 5.81
C LEU A 7 21.71 7.17 6.27
N ASP A 8 22.28 8.12 7.00
CA ASP A 8 23.62 7.99 7.60
C ASP A 8 23.67 6.84 8.62
N ARG A 9 22.64 6.73 9.48
CA ARG A 9 22.54 5.63 10.46
C ARG A 9 22.44 4.28 9.75
N LEU A 10 21.67 4.18 8.67
CA LEU A 10 21.59 2.97 7.85
C LEU A 10 22.96 2.62 7.23
N ALA A 11 23.68 3.60 6.70
CA ALA A 11 24.99 3.39 6.08
C ALA A 11 26.01 2.78 7.05
N GLN A 12 26.01 3.22 8.31
CA GLN A 12 26.92 2.75 9.36
C GLN A 12 26.66 1.32 9.85
N LEU A 13 25.47 0.74 9.57
CA LEU A 13 25.16 -0.62 9.99
C LEU A 13 25.95 -1.65 9.19
N ASN A 14 26.72 -2.45 9.91
CA ASN A 14 27.37 -3.65 9.39
C ASN A 14 26.48 -4.87 9.65
N LEU A 15 25.74 -5.29 8.62
CA LEU A 15 24.75 -6.36 8.69
C LEU A 15 25.29 -7.61 7.99
N LYS A 16 25.02 -8.79 8.55
CA LYS A 16 25.45 -10.08 7.98
C LYS A 16 24.28 -10.89 7.43
N ASN A 17 23.07 -10.62 7.90
CA ASN A 17 21.87 -11.33 7.47
C ASN A 17 21.40 -10.85 6.10
N ARG A 18 21.18 -11.79 5.17
CA ARG A 18 20.72 -11.49 3.80
C ARG A 18 19.43 -10.66 3.74
N PHE A 19 18.49 -10.91 4.65
CA PHE A 19 17.21 -10.18 4.67
C PHE A 19 17.38 -8.81 5.31
N ALA A 20 18.29 -8.66 6.28
CA ALA A 20 18.63 -7.36 6.83
C ALA A 20 19.32 -6.48 5.78
N LEU A 21 20.24 -7.03 4.98
CA LEU A 21 20.87 -6.30 3.87
C LEU A 21 19.85 -5.81 2.86
N ARG A 22 18.95 -6.69 2.37
CA ARG A 22 17.87 -6.30 1.46
C ARG A 22 16.92 -5.27 2.07
N LEU A 23 16.60 -5.41 3.36
CA LEU A 23 15.74 -4.47 4.06
C LEU A 23 16.42 -3.10 4.19
N LYS A 24 17.72 -3.05 4.50
CA LYS A 24 18.50 -1.80 4.52
C LYS A 24 18.48 -1.10 3.17
N GLU A 25 18.71 -1.83 2.07
CA GLU A 25 18.67 -1.29 0.71
C GLU A 25 17.28 -0.75 0.35
N GLU A 26 16.23 -1.53 0.60
CA GLU A 26 14.86 -1.12 0.28
C GLU A 26 14.42 0.06 1.16
N MET A 27 14.79 0.09 2.44
CA MET A 27 14.55 1.24 3.32
C MET A 27 15.22 2.51 2.80
N ALA A 28 16.52 2.44 2.45
CA ALA A 28 17.25 3.59 1.92
C ALA A 28 16.56 4.14 0.66
N LYS A 29 16.22 3.25 -0.28
CA LYS A 29 15.50 3.62 -1.50
C LYS A 29 14.15 4.28 -1.24
N LEU A 30 13.33 3.69 -0.36
CA LEU A 30 12.01 4.23 -0.03
C LEU A 30 12.11 5.61 0.63
N ILE A 31 13.11 5.81 1.50
CA ILE A 31 13.36 7.08 2.18
C ILE A 31 13.91 8.13 1.20
N GLU A 32 14.85 7.78 0.33
CA GLU A 32 15.45 8.69 -0.66
C GLU A 32 14.42 9.30 -1.60
N VAL A 33 13.43 8.52 -2.05
CA VAL A 33 12.40 8.97 -2.99
C VAL A 33 11.12 9.45 -2.29
N ASP A 34 11.11 9.51 -0.96
CA ASP A 34 9.93 9.83 -0.14
C ASP A 34 8.70 8.98 -0.54
N ALA A 35 8.93 7.68 -0.76
CA ALA A 35 7.90 6.75 -1.17
C ALA A 35 6.86 6.56 -0.06
N PHE A 36 5.60 6.38 -0.47
CA PHE A 36 4.53 5.98 0.44
C PHE A 36 4.80 4.61 1.06
N MET A 37 4.74 4.54 2.39
CA MET A 37 4.90 3.32 3.18
C MET A 37 3.60 3.03 3.95
N PRO A 38 2.87 1.97 3.63
CA PRO A 38 1.60 1.68 4.29
C PRO A 38 1.82 1.30 5.75
N MET A 39 1.02 1.89 6.64
CA MET A 39 1.02 1.59 8.06
C MET A 39 -0.26 0.86 8.47
N ARG A 40 -0.14 -0.06 9.41
CA ARG A 40 -1.23 -0.82 9.99
C ARG A 40 -1.03 -0.93 11.50
N LYS A 41 -2.06 -0.52 12.27
CA LYS A 41 -2.03 -0.53 13.76
C LYS A 41 -0.81 0.20 14.36
N GLY A 42 -0.46 1.37 13.81
CA GLY A 42 0.63 2.21 14.34
C GLY A 42 2.06 1.77 13.98
N SER A 43 2.23 0.74 13.15
CA SER A 43 3.54 0.31 12.63
C SER A 43 3.47 0.08 11.13
N ILE A 44 4.60 -0.08 10.46
CA ILE A 44 4.61 -0.42 9.03
C ILE A 44 3.90 -1.75 8.75
N ASP A 45 3.19 -1.86 7.63
CA ASP A 45 2.57 -3.11 7.21
C ASP A 45 3.66 -4.16 6.88
N LEU A 46 3.82 -5.11 7.80
CA LEU A 46 4.81 -6.18 7.69
C LEU A 46 4.60 -7.10 6.49
N THR A 47 3.36 -7.25 6.01
CA THR A 47 3.06 -8.08 4.84
C THR A 47 3.56 -7.40 3.58
N TRP A 48 3.27 -6.11 3.46
CA TRP A 48 3.79 -5.27 2.37
C TRP A 48 5.31 -5.23 2.38
N LEU A 49 5.92 -4.99 3.54
CA LEU A 49 7.38 -4.90 3.67
C LEU A 49 8.05 -6.23 3.32
N ALA A 50 7.52 -7.35 3.81
CA ALA A 50 8.02 -8.69 3.49
C ALA A 50 8.01 -8.95 1.97
N ALA A 51 6.93 -8.57 1.29
CA ALA A 51 6.80 -8.76 -0.16
C ALA A 51 7.88 -8.00 -0.93
N ARG A 52 8.23 -6.77 -0.52
CA ARG A 52 9.25 -5.96 -1.21
C ARG A 52 10.64 -6.58 -1.16
N ILE A 53 11.02 -7.17 -0.03
CA ILE A 53 12.34 -7.78 0.16
C ILE A 53 12.38 -9.28 -0.22
N GLY A 54 11.27 -9.82 -0.74
CA GLY A 54 11.15 -11.23 -1.13
C GLY A 54 11.23 -12.18 0.06
N ALA A 55 10.62 -11.81 1.18
CA ALA A 55 10.59 -12.60 2.42
C ALA A 55 9.16 -12.91 2.86
N THR A 56 9.04 -13.72 3.91
CA THR A 56 7.75 -13.95 4.59
C THR A 56 7.66 -13.04 5.81
N ARG A 57 6.45 -12.64 6.22
CA ARG A 57 6.23 -11.80 7.41
C ARG A 57 6.82 -12.36 8.71
N GLN A 58 7.13 -13.66 8.74
CA GLN A 58 7.65 -14.36 9.92
C GLN A 58 9.00 -13.82 10.39
N ILE A 59 9.80 -13.24 9.48
CA ILE A 59 11.12 -12.70 9.80
C ILE A 59 11.07 -11.44 10.69
N PHE A 60 9.88 -10.88 10.90
CA PHE A 60 9.66 -9.68 11.72
C PHE A 60 9.13 -9.99 13.13
N TYR A 61 8.88 -11.26 13.45
CA TYR A 61 8.37 -11.64 14.77
C TYR A 61 9.50 -11.99 15.74
N ALA A 62 9.40 -11.49 16.98
CA ALA A 62 10.45 -11.58 18.00
C ALA A 62 11.11 -12.97 18.19
N ARG A 63 10.35 -14.07 18.02
CA ARG A 63 10.85 -15.45 18.20
C ARG A 63 11.32 -16.15 16.92
N ARG A 64 11.17 -15.51 15.76
CA ARG A 64 11.41 -16.12 14.43
C ARG A 64 12.34 -15.27 13.56
N GLY A 65 12.39 -13.97 13.80
CA GLY A 65 13.19 -13.02 13.08
C GLY A 65 14.63 -12.94 13.57
N ASN A 66 15.51 -12.50 12.67
CA ASN A 66 16.89 -12.21 13.01
C ASN A 66 16.97 -10.85 13.74
N PRO A 67 17.81 -10.69 14.78
CA PRO A 67 17.97 -9.43 15.49
C PRO A 67 18.29 -8.23 14.58
N GLU A 68 19.08 -8.42 13.53
CA GLU A 68 19.41 -7.37 12.57
C GLU A 68 18.17 -6.85 11.82
N VAL A 69 17.25 -7.76 11.47
CA VAL A 69 15.97 -7.40 10.83
C VAL A 69 15.10 -6.62 11.81
N HIS A 70 15.08 -6.99 13.09
CA HIS A 70 14.33 -6.28 14.11
C HIS A 70 14.88 -4.88 14.39
N ILE A 71 16.20 -4.71 14.38
CA ILE A 71 16.85 -3.39 14.52
C ILE A 71 16.41 -2.46 13.38
N LEU A 72 16.46 -2.96 12.14
CA LEU A 72 16.00 -2.20 10.97
C LEU A 72 14.51 -1.87 11.03
N LEU A 73 13.68 -2.84 11.43
CA LEU A 73 12.24 -2.63 11.59
C LEU A 73 11.94 -1.56 12.66
N ALA A 74 12.66 -1.58 13.78
CA ALA A 74 12.51 -0.58 14.83
C ALA A 74 12.88 0.83 14.31
N MET A 75 14.03 0.96 13.65
CA MET A 75 14.45 2.24 13.05
C MET A 75 13.47 2.76 11.99
N LEU A 76 12.87 1.86 11.21
CA LEU A 76 11.86 2.24 10.23
C LEU A 76 10.60 2.80 10.91
N ASN A 77 10.12 2.14 11.96
CA ASN A 77 8.96 2.62 12.71
C ASN A 77 9.25 3.94 13.43
N GLU A 78 10.43 4.11 14.04
CA GLU A 78 10.88 5.38 14.64
C GLU A 78 10.86 6.53 13.63
N PHE A 79 11.34 6.28 12.41
CA PHE A 79 11.32 7.27 11.33
C PHE A 79 9.91 7.62 10.89
N LEU A 80 9.03 6.63 10.73
CA LEU A 80 7.64 6.86 10.39
C LEU A 80 6.93 7.65 11.49
N GLU A 81 7.06 7.26 12.75
CA GLU A 81 6.49 7.99 13.89
C GLU A 81 6.97 9.45 13.94
N SER A 82 8.28 9.68 13.76
CA SER A 82 8.87 11.02 13.74
C SER A 82 8.34 11.86 12.59
N SER A 83 8.22 11.27 11.39
CA SER A 83 7.68 11.95 10.21
C SER A 83 6.22 12.35 10.40
N ILE A 84 5.44 11.51 11.10
CA ILE A 84 4.04 11.77 11.46
C ILE A 84 3.93 12.90 12.48
N ALA A 85 4.77 12.87 13.51
CA ALA A 85 4.78 13.88 14.56
C ALA A 85 5.13 15.29 14.04
N THR A 86 5.90 15.37 12.95
CA THR A 86 6.27 16.65 12.31
C THR A 86 5.21 17.22 11.36
N LEU A 87 4.12 16.50 11.07
CA LEU A 87 3.02 17.04 10.25
C LEU A 87 2.19 18.05 11.07
N PRO A 88 1.93 19.25 10.54
CA PRO A 88 1.12 20.25 11.24
C PRO A 88 -0.30 19.71 11.37
N GLY A 89 -0.72 19.43 12.61
CA GLY A 89 -2.07 18.96 12.91
C GLY A 89 -2.17 17.83 13.92
N GLY A 90 -1.08 17.11 14.26
CA GLY A 90 -1.03 16.16 15.40
C GLY A 90 -2.15 15.11 15.46
N ALA A 91 -2.93 14.95 14.38
CA ALA A 91 -4.08 14.09 14.34
C ALA A 91 -3.60 12.68 14.00
N PRO A 92 -4.05 11.65 14.73
CA PRO A 92 -3.66 10.29 14.41
C PRO A 92 -4.12 10.00 12.98
N LEU A 93 -3.17 9.73 12.09
CA LEU A 93 -3.35 9.29 10.69
C LEU A 93 -4.44 8.22 10.53
N ASN A 94 -4.83 7.55 11.61
CA ASN A 94 -5.85 6.52 11.64
C ASN A 94 -7.27 7.04 11.31
N ILE A 95 -7.68 8.25 11.74
CA ILE A 95 -9.07 8.70 11.54
C ILE A 95 -9.30 9.17 10.10
N GLU A 96 -8.41 10.01 9.56
CA GLU A 96 -8.54 10.45 8.18
C GLU A 96 -8.28 9.31 7.19
N ASN A 97 -7.31 8.43 7.43
CA ASN A 97 -7.13 7.27 6.55
C ASN A 97 -8.28 6.26 6.66
N SER A 98 -8.90 6.07 7.83
CA SER A 98 -10.07 5.19 7.93
C SER A 98 -11.28 5.79 7.20
N ARG A 99 -11.47 7.12 7.27
CA ARG A 99 -12.47 7.83 6.45
C ARG A 99 -12.17 7.69 4.97
N LEU A 100 -10.95 7.99 4.53
CA LEU A 100 -10.52 7.86 3.13
C LEU A 100 -10.63 6.41 2.62
N GLN A 101 -10.34 5.40 3.45
CA GLN A 101 -10.55 3.99 3.09
C GLN A 101 -12.03 3.64 2.95
N THR A 102 -12.88 4.18 3.82
CA THR A 102 -14.33 3.99 3.75
C THR A 102 -14.87 4.62 2.46
N GLU A 103 -14.49 5.87 2.18
CA GLU A 103 -14.85 6.58 0.95
C GLU A 103 -14.34 5.84 -0.30
N LEU A 104 -13.09 5.37 -0.30
CA LEU A 104 -12.54 4.59 -1.40
C LEU A 104 -13.33 3.29 -1.64
N THR A 105 -13.78 2.64 -0.57
CA THR A 105 -14.56 1.40 -0.65
C THR A 105 -15.94 1.67 -1.24
N LEU A 106 -16.62 2.73 -0.78
CA LEU A 106 -17.90 3.16 -1.32
C LEU A 106 -17.80 3.52 -2.80
N ILE A 107 -16.79 4.33 -3.18
CA ILE A 107 -16.55 4.70 -4.57
C ILE A 107 -16.30 3.47 -5.44
N LYS A 108 -15.51 2.49 -4.98
CA LYS A 108 -15.27 1.25 -5.72
C LYS A 108 -16.54 0.43 -5.91
N GLN A 109 -17.39 0.37 -4.89
CA GLN A 109 -18.66 -0.34 -4.94
C GLN A 109 -19.62 0.33 -5.93
N GLU A 110 -19.75 1.65 -5.85
CA GLU A 110 -20.57 2.43 -6.80
C GLU A 110 -20.07 2.27 -8.24
N ASN A 111 -18.76 2.34 -8.45
CA ASN A 111 -18.16 2.14 -9.78
C ASN A 111 -18.46 0.73 -10.35
N SER A 112 -18.45 -0.30 -9.49
CA SER A 112 -18.84 -1.67 -9.89
C SER A 112 -20.31 -1.73 -10.30
N THR A 113 -21.20 -1.13 -9.52
CA THR A 113 -22.64 -1.04 -9.82
C THR A 113 -22.89 -0.31 -11.13
N LEU A 114 -22.27 0.85 -11.34
CA LEU A 114 -22.39 1.64 -12.58
C LEU A 114 -21.89 0.85 -13.80
N LYS A 115 -20.75 0.13 -13.67
CA LYS A 115 -20.25 -0.75 -14.74
C LYS A 115 -21.22 -1.89 -15.05
N GLN A 116 -21.89 -2.45 -14.05
CA GLN A 116 -22.90 -3.47 -14.26
C GLN A 116 -24.14 -2.91 -14.98
N GLN A 117 -24.65 -1.76 -14.53
CA GLN A 117 -25.77 -1.08 -15.19
C GLN A 117 -25.46 -0.73 -16.64
N LEU A 118 -24.25 -0.24 -16.92
CA LEU A 118 -23.82 0.06 -18.29
C LEU A 118 -23.79 -1.20 -19.18
N ARG A 119 -23.32 -2.33 -18.64
CA ARG A 119 -23.33 -3.62 -19.37
C ARG A 119 -24.76 -4.08 -19.66
N SER A 120 -25.66 -3.99 -18.68
CA SER A 120 -27.07 -4.34 -18.86
C SER A 120 -27.75 -3.44 -19.90
N ALA A 121 -27.54 -2.13 -19.84
CA ALA A 121 -28.10 -1.19 -20.81
C ALA A 121 -27.58 -1.46 -22.23
N ARG A 122 -26.28 -1.75 -22.40
CA ARG A 122 -25.70 -2.17 -23.69
C ARG A 122 -26.30 -3.48 -24.19
N HIS A 123 -26.52 -4.44 -23.30
CA HIS A 123 -27.14 -5.71 -23.67
C HIS A 123 -28.58 -5.52 -24.15
N VAL A 124 -29.38 -4.72 -23.44
CA VAL A 124 -30.75 -4.36 -23.86
C VAL A 124 -30.74 -3.66 -25.22
N LEU A 125 -29.85 -2.68 -25.42
CA LEU A 125 -29.70 -2.00 -26.71
C LEU A 125 -29.35 -2.98 -27.83
N ASN A 126 -28.42 -3.90 -27.59
CA ASN A 126 -28.06 -4.93 -28.57
C ASN A 126 -29.21 -5.88 -28.87
N MET A 127 -30.03 -6.26 -27.88
CA MET A 127 -31.24 -7.06 -28.10
C MET A 127 -32.28 -6.31 -28.94
N ILE A 128 -32.48 -5.01 -28.68
CA ILE A 128 -33.38 -4.18 -29.47
C ILE A 128 -32.87 -4.06 -30.92
N HIS A 129 -31.58 -3.83 -31.12
CA HIS A 129 -30.98 -3.76 -32.45
C HIS A 129 -30.99 -5.12 -33.17
N ALA A 130 -30.82 -6.24 -32.45
CA ALA A 130 -30.88 -7.58 -33.04
C ALA A 130 -32.33 -8.05 -33.34
N GLY A 131 -33.31 -7.62 -32.54
CA GLY A 131 -34.73 -7.87 -32.77
C GLY A 131 -35.38 -6.90 -33.76
N GLY A 132 -34.76 -5.75 -34.03
CA GLY A 132 -35.23 -4.73 -34.97
C GLY A 132 -34.95 -5.05 -36.45
N ILE A 133 -34.31 -6.18 -36.77
CA ILE A 133 -34.04 -6.62 -38.16
C ILE A 133 -34.97 -7.79 -38.52
N VAL A 134 -36.29 -7.61 -38.42
CA VAL A 134 -37.27 -8.46 -39.14
C VAL A 134 -38.53 -7.64 -39.50
N LEU A 135 -38.39 -6.46 -40.10
CA LEU A 135 -39.51 -5.79 -40.77
C LEU A 135 -38.99 -4.93 -41.93
N SER A 136 -38.38 -5.55 -42.93
CA SER A 136 -38.23 -4.93 -44.25
C SER A 136 -37.93 -6.00 -45.30
N ASP A 137 -38.62 -5.85 -46.43
CA ASP A 137 -38.60 -6.66 -47.65
C ASP A 137 -39.22 -8.06 -47.51
N ARG A 138 -40.22 -8.47 -48.28
CA ARG A 138 -40.95 -8.02 -49.50
C ARG A 138 -41.83 -9.24 -49.87
N PRO A 139 -42.57 -9.29 -50.99
CA PRO A 139 -43.37 -8.30 -51.72
C PRO A 139 -44.89 -8.54 -51.58
#